data_AF-A0A918JGS1-F1
#
_entry.id   AF-A0A918JGS1-F1
#
_cell.length_a   1.000
_cell.length_b   1.000
_cell.length_c   1.000
_cell.angle_alpha   90.00
_cell.angle_beta   90.00
_cell.angle_gamma   90.00
#
_symmetry.space_group_name_H-M   'P 1'
#
loop_
_entity.id
_entity.type
_entity.pdbx_description
1 polymer ?
#
loop_
_entity_poly.entity_id
_entity_poly.type
_entity_poly.pdbx_seq_one_letter_code
_entity_poly.pdbx_strand_id
1 'polypeptide(L)'
;MKPPAIIRLMSLILVTLFLCIPHSLAMANPLLARNLPAGELIYTDGNNAYYGVYLTEQYTSPGERGGSAKGVTFRVVAIRQAEPDGTLVHFEPTTIKDYRGNPVSGKRYAEKEIALVNQHIIGEVDKKFPDRRNKHYLRILVYAKGQYYSGTPVRTTSDNPDRDAPESWVTVLNFERQGEGAPMRPAYEARGNTGLPQSRFARGTQDIKRRQLPDTIAGLRLQHAAERVQAPAAAETKSGQQVVKDQEFWDRLQFSGSVRDVFEGDFSSAPGTLFKIYFSALQWAYSDSCQRYLPDDARKRGYVSQNVYADGYRDAPVERSALIAPRYLKFYDAYADDVSNAMRKRKSSLQSQANTSLSRGGSVLGIMQEIASNEPIAQLTRFIAASGGCETTAVFQLRENYYRAASGMPSLQEAGIVLKNAAEESNKPPPSLYGACMDASSAGKRFCLCFEKEAQSVLTEKEKQLFASDFEEYYKVVRKINTRPRPPATDRAWALVQIRSACN
;
A
#
# COMPACT_ATOMS: atom_id res chain seq x y z
N MET A 1 40.26 38.78 -43.92
CA MET A 1 39.02 38.15 -44.44
C MET A 1 38.02 38.08 -43.30
N LYS A 2 36.92 38.84 -43.40
CA LYS A 2 35.86 38.88 -42.37
C LYS A 2 34.93 37.68 -42.57
N PRO A 3 34.58 36.91 -41.52
CA PRO A 3 33.61 35.83 -41.67
C PRO A 3 32.22 36.42 -42.00
N PRO A 4 31.41 35.72 -42.81
CA PRO A 4 30.15 36.24 -43.32
C PRO A 4 29.15 36.48 -42.19
N ALA A 5 28.44 37.61 -42.27
CA ALA A 5 27.49 38.12 -41.28
C ALA A 5 26.34 37.14 -40.93
N ILE A 6 26.13 36.12 -41.76
CA ILE A 6 25.09 35.10 -41.59
C ILE A 6 25.38 34.17 -40.41
N ILE A 7 26.65 33.91 -40.09
CA ILE A 7 27.02 33.02 -38.97
C ILE A 7 26.79 33.72 -37.62
N ARG A 8 27.00 35.04 -37.54
CA ARG A 8 26.72 35.82 -36.31
C ARG A 8 25.23 35.98 -36.04
N LEU A 9 24.39 36.00 -37.07
CA LEU A 9 22.93 36.06 -36.90
C LEU A 9 22.36 34.73 -36.40
N MET A 10 22.87 33.59 -36.88
CA MET A 10 22.42 32.28 -36.39
C MET A 10 22.91 31.99 -34.96
N SER A 11 24.11 32.42 -34.55
CA SER A 11 24.56 32.25 -33.16
C SER A 11 23.79 33.14 -32.18
N LEU A 12 23.31 34.32 -32.60
CA LEU A 12 22.50 35.19 -31.73
C LEU A 12 21.05 34.69 -31.59
N ILE A 13 20.50 34.06 -32.64
CA ILE A 13 19.17 33.44 -32.62
C ILE A 13 19.20 32.13 -31.81
N LEU A 14 20.28 31.34 -31.89
CA LEU A 14 20.41 30.12 -31.07
C LEU A 14 20.62 30.43 -29.58
N VAL A 15 21.28 31.53 -29.23
CA VAL A 15 21.51 31.93 -27.82
C VAL A 15 20.30 32.64 -27.22
N THR A 16 19.49 33.37 -28.01
CA THR A 16 18.22 33.94 -27.53
C THR A 16 17.08 32.92 -27.45
N LEU A 17 17.12 31.81 -28.21
CA LEU A 17 16.19 30.69 -28.00
C LEU A 17 16.49 29.86 -26.74
N PHE A 18 17.71 29.89 -26.19
CA PHE A 18 18.04 29.24 -24.91
C PHE A 18 17.82 30.13 -23.67
N LEU A 19 17.60 31.44 -23.85
CA LEU A 19 17.38 32.40 -22.76
C LEU A 19 15.91 32.86 -22.61
N CYS A 20 15.01 32.33 -23.44
CA CYS A 20 13.57 32.51 -23.33
C CYS A 20 12.87 31.17 -23.07
N ILE A 21 13.40 30.34 -22.15
CA ILE A 21 12.53 29.40 -21.44
C ILE A 21 11.61 30.26 -20.58
N PRO A 22 10.32 30.35 -20.89
CA PRO A 22 9.46 31.23 -20.16
C PRO A 22 9.43 30.75 -18.69
N HIS A 23 9.59 31.70 -17.76
CA HIS A 23 9.26 31.54 -16.34
C HIS A 23 7.77 31.21 -16.10
N SER A 24 7.02 30.82 -17.13
CA SER A 24 5.82 30.04 -16.98
C SER A 24 6.22 28.60 -16.61
N LEU A 25 6.53 28.41 -15.32
CA LEU A 25 6.04 27.24 -14.60
C LEU A 25 4.54 27.19 -14.87
N ALA A 26 4.15 26.56 -15.99
CA ALA A 26 2.79 26.12 -16.25
C ALA A 26 2.33 25.46 -14.95
N MET A 27 1.33 26.07 -14.30
CA MET A 27 1.00 25.89 -12.89
C MET A 27 1.31 24.47 -12.45
N ALA A 28 2.44 24.30 -11.76
CA ALA A 28 2.89 23.00 -11.31
C ALA A 28 1.72 22.34 -10.60
N ASN A 29 1.30 21.16 -11.07
CA ASN A 29 0.16 20.47 -10.50
C ASN A 29 0.41 20.35 -8.98
N PRO A 30 -0.38 21.04 -8.15
CA PRO A 30 -0.03 21.22 -6.75
C PRO A 30 -0.21 19.91 -5.95
N LEU A 31 -0.82 18.89 -6.55
CA LEU A 31 -0.82 17.51 -6.06
C LEU A 31 0.52 16.82 -6.36
N LEU A 32 1.06 16.94 -7.58
CA LEU A 32 2.36 16.37 -7.95
C LEU A 32 3.52 16.97 -7.14
N ALA A 33 3.49 18.28 -6.86
CA ALA A 33 4.47 18.93 -5.98
C ALA A 33 4.51 18.35 -4.55
N ARG A 34 3.51 17.54 -4.18
CA ARG A 34 3.35 16.89 -2.89
C ARG A 34 3.46 15.37 -2.96
N ASN A 35 3.85 14.82 -4.12
CA ASN A 35 3.78 13.39 -4.44
C ASN A 35 2.40 12.78 -4.17
N LEU A 36 1.34 13.57 -4.39
CA LEU A 36 -0.03 13.08 -4.31
C LEU A 36 -0.50 12.65 -5.71
N PRO A 37 -1.43 11.67 -5.78
CA PRO A 37 -2.02 11.23 -7.03
C PRO A 37 -2.70 12.36 -7.79
N ALA A 38 -2.77 12.20 -9.11
CA ALA A 38 -3.56 13.08 -9.95
C ALA A 38 -5.02 13.11 -9.48
N GLY A 39 -5.63 14.29 -9.53
CA GLY A 39 -7.00 14.54 -9.09
C GLY A 39 -7.68 15.57 -9.97
N GLU A 40 -9.00 15.63 -9.86
CA GLU A 40 -9.81 16.58 -10.61
C GLU A 40 -10.13 17.81 -9.75
N LEU A 41 -10.00 19.01 -10.31
CA LEU A 41 -10.40 20.24 -9.61
C LEU A 41 -11.93 20.25 -9.41
N ILE A 42 -12.35 20.36 -8.16
CA ILE A 42 -13.76 20.48 -7.74
C ILE A 42 -14.15 21.94 -7.60
N TYR A 43 -13.33 22.73 -6.90
CA TYR A 43 -13.63 24.12 -6.59
C TYR A 43 -12.36 24.93 -6.36
N THR A 44 -12.39 26.22 -6.69
CA THR A 44 -11.35 27.18 -6.31
C THR A 44 -11.98 28.56 -6.15
N ASP A 45 -11.47 29.33 -5.18
CA ASP A 45 -11.81 30.74 -4.96
C ASP A 45 -10.64 31.67 -5.38
N GLY A 46 -9.67 31.15 -6.14
CA GLY A 46 -8.42 31.83 -6.51
C GLY A 46 -7.30 31.68 -5.47
N ASN A 47 -7.64 31.69 -4.18
CA ASN A 47 -6.67 31.55 -3.09
C ASN A 47 -6.50 30.09 -2.67
N ASN A 48 -7.60 29.36 -2.59
CA ASN A 48 -7.73 27.97 -2.19
C ASN A 48 -8.17 27.12 -3.38
N ALA A 49 -7.75 25.86 -3.41
CA ALA A 49 -8.16 24.90 -4.42
C ALA A 49 -8.50 23.55 -3.79
N TYR A 50 -9.55 22.90 -4.31
CA TYR A 50 -10.09 21.64 -3.80
C TYR A 50 -10.11 20.63 -4.93
N TYR A 51 -9.46 19.49 -4.72
CA TYR A 51 -9.33 18.44 -5.71
C TYR A 51 -9.98 17.15 -5.22
N GLY A 52 -10.73 16.48 -6.08
CA GLY A 52 -11.24 15.13 -5.84
C GLY A 52 -10.18 14.13 -6.25
N VAL A 53 -9.77 13.27 -5.32
CA VAL A 53 -8.66 12.34 -5.52
C VAL A 53 -9.01 10.97 -4.99
N TYR A 54 -8.62 9.94 -5.73
CA TYR A 54 -8.67 8.55 -5.30
C TYR A 54 -7.30 8.15 -4.73
N LEU A 55 -7.24 7.90 -3.42
CA LEU A 55 -6.00 7.70 -2.68
C LEU A 55 -6.00 6.32 -2.00
N THR A 56 -4.85 5.65 -1.98
CA THR A 56 -4.63 4.49 -1.09
C THR A 56 -4.51 4.91 0.38
N GLU A 57 -4.52 3.96 1.32
CA GLU A 57 -4.21 4.25 2.74
C GLU A 57 -2.82 4.87 2.97
N GLN A 58 -1.91 4.70 2.00
CA GLN A 58 -0.56 5.26 2.01
C GLN A 58 -0.45 6.56 1.20
N TYR A 59 -1.57 7.12 0.73
CA TYR A 59 -1.64 8.36 -0.06
C TYR A 59 -0.93 8.30 -1.42
N THR A 60 -0.76 7.08 -1.97
CA THR A 60 -0.15 6.84 -3.29
C THR A 60 -1.20 6.68 -4.39
N SER A 61 -0.76 6.76 -5.66
CA SER A 61 -1.66 6.61 -6.81
C SER A 61 -2.15 5.15 -6.90
N PRO A 62 -3.42 4.90 -7.29
CA PRO A 62 -3.93 3.55 -7.51
C PRO A 62 -3.07 2.72 -8.48
N GLY A 63 -2.39 3.37 -9.44
CA GLY A 63 -1.56 2.72 -10.46
C GLY A 63 -0.10 2.50 -10.11
N GLU A 64 0.47 3.17 -9.10
CA GLU A 64 1.91 3.10 -8.81
C GLU A 64 2.35 1.87 -7.99
N ARG A 65 1.38 1.12 -7.42
CA ARG A 65 1.66 -0.12 -6.67
C ARG A 65 0.54 -1.14 -6.86
N GLY A 66 0.29 -1.59 -8.09
CA GLY A 66 -0.58 -2.75 -8.39
C GLY A 66 -1.82 -2.88 -7.49
N GLY A 67 -2.45 -1.74 -7.17
CA GLY A 67 -3.32 -1.64 -6.02
C GLY A 67 -4.70 -2.09 -6.43
N SER A 68 -5.19 -3.21 -5.87
CA SER A 68 -6.60 -3.54 -6.05
C SER A 68 -7.46 -2.34 -5.61
N ALA A 69 -8.57 -2.10 -6.30
CA ALA A 69 -9.54 -1.02 -5.99
C ALA A 69 -10.16 -1.09 -4.57
N LYS A 70 -9.62 -1.91 -3.66
CA LYS A 70 -10.05 -2.13 -2.27
C LYS A 70 -9.26 -1.39 -1.21
N GLY A 71 -8.16 -0.73 -1.55
CA GLY A 71 -7.49 0.25 -0.68
C GLY A 71 -7.74 1.70 -1.09
N VAL A 72 -8.42 1.90 -2.23
CA VAL A 72 -8.60 3.21 -2.85
C VAL A 72 -9.85 3.87 -2.27
N THR A 73 -9.67 5.06 -1.70
CA THR A 73 -10.75 5.83 -1.10
C THR A 73 -10.79 7.22 -1.70
N PHE A 74 -12.00 7.67 -2.02
CA PHE A 74 -12.22 9.04 -2.43
C PHE A 74 -11.94 9.98 -1.27
N ARG A 75 -11.18 11.05 -1.54
CA ARG A 75 -10.88 12.14 -0.62
C ARG A 75 -10.94 13.45 -1.38
N VAL A 76 -11.22 14.52 -0.65
CA VAL A 76 -10.97 15.87 -1.16
C VAL A 76 -9.64 16.34 -0.61
N VAL A 77 -8.74 16.78 -1.47
CA VAL A 77 -7.50 17.45 -1.10
C VAL A 77 -7.73 18.95 -1.22
N ALA A 78 -7.67 19.65 -0.10
CA ALA A 78 -7.78 21.10 -0.02
C ALA A 78 -6.38 21.71 0.11
N ILE A 79 -5.99 22.56 -0.83
CA ILE A 79 -4.76 23.32 -0.80
C ILE A 79 -5.16 24.76 -0.49
N ARG A 80 -4.91 25.18 0.76
CA ARG A 80 -5.39 26.46 1.30
C ARG A 80 -4.26 27.43 1.56
N GLN A 81 -4.47 28.70 1.26
CA GLN A 81 -3.56 29.76 1.68
C GLN A 81 -3.71 29.94 3.20
N ALA A 82 -2.60 29.86 3.93
CA ALA A 82 -2.61 30.15 5.37
C ALA A 82 -2.87 31.64 5.59
N GLU A 83 -3.69 31.95 6.59
CA GLU A 83 -3.80 33.29 7.16
C GLU A 83 -2.46 33.70 7.81
N PRO A 84 -2.25 35.01 8.08
CA PRO A 84 -0.99 35.48 8.67
C PRO A 84 -0.60 34.80 9.99
N ASP A 85 -1.57 34.29 10.75
CA ASP A 85 -1.37 33.56 12.01
C ASP A 85 -1.13 32.04 11.82
N GLY A 86 -1.05 31.58 10.57
CA GLY A 86 -0.89 30.17 10.19
C GLY A 86 -2.20 29.39 10.07
N THR A 87 -3.36 30.00 10.35
CA THR A 87 -4.67 29.31 10.32
C THR A 87 -5.03 28.86 8.90
N LEU A 88 -5.45 27.60 8.78
CA LEU A 88 -5.98 27.01 7.54
C LEU A 88 -7.46 26.61 7.67
N VAL A 89 -7.92 26.36 8.89
CA VAL A 89 -9.26 25.89 9.21
C VAL A 89 -9.74 26.59 10.47
N HIS A 90 -10.97 27.10 10.42
CA HIS A 90 -11.55 27.83 11.55
C HIS A 90 -12.39 26.93 12.44
N PHE A 91 -12.10 27.05 13.73
CA PHE A 91 -12.79 26.34 14.79
C PHE A 91 -13.32 27.33 15.82
N GLU A 92 -14.52 27.09 16.32
CA GLU A 92 -15.12 27.85 17.40
C GLU A 92 -14.97 27.08 18.72
N PRO A 93 -14.64 27.75 19.83
CA PRO A 93 -14.68 27.14 21.16
C PRO A 93 -16.08 26.60 21.48
N THR A 94 -16.14 25.44 22.12
CA THR A 94 -17.40 24.86 22.60
C THR A 94 -17.15 24.02 23.86
N THR A 95 -18.21 23.71 24.60
CA THR A 95 -18.16 22.72 25.68
C THR A 95 -18.65 21.37 25.15
N ILE A 96 -17.84 20.33 25.31
CA ILE A 96 -18.19 18.96 24.93
C ILE A 96 -18.29 18.07 26.17
N LYS A 97 -18.92 16.91 26.04
CA LYS A 97 -18.91 15.88 27.08
C LYS A 97 -17.79 14.87 26.80
N ASP A 98 -16.98 14.55 27.81
CA ASP A 98 -16.02 13.45 27.73
C ASP A 98 -16.74 12.08 27.77
N TYR A 99 -15.98 10.98 27.70
CA TYR A 99 -16.55 9.62 27.73
C TYR A 99 -17.25 9.26 29.05
N ARG A 100 -17.02 10.04 30.12
CA ARG A 100 -17.68 9.92 31.43
C ARG A 100 -18.84 10.90 31.58
N GLY A 101 -19.14 11.69 30.54
CA GLY A 101 -20.20 12.71 30.55
C GLY A 101 -19.80 14.06 31.14
N ASN A 102 -18.54 14.25 31.54
CA ASN A 102 -18.09 15.51 32.15
C ASN A 102 -17.89 16.61 31.09
N PRO A 103 -18.25 17.87 31.41
CA PRO A 103 -17.98 18.98 30.52
C PRO A 103 -16.47 19.24 30.43
N VAL A 104 -15.94 19.27 29.21
CA VAL A 104 -14.54 19.61 28.92
C VAL A 104 -14.46 20.60 27.77
N SER A 105 -13.34 21.34 27.69
CA SER A 105 -13.12 22.28 26.59
C SER A 105 -12.95 21.55 25.26
N GLY A 106 -13.69 22.00 24.27
CA GLY A 106 -13.68 21.45 22.92
C GLY A 106 -13.74 22.53 21.86
N LYS A 107 -13.74 22.08 20.62
CA LYS A 107 -13.82 22.90 19.41
C LYS A 107 -14.85 22.31 18.46
N ARG A 108 -15.62 23.16 17.80
CA ARG A 108 -16.51 22.78 16.68
C ARG A 108 -16.04 23.46 15.40
N TYR A 109 -16.40 22.92 14.24
CA TYR A 109 -16.12 23.59 12.98
C TYR A 109 -16.90 24.91 12.95
N ALA A 110 -16.26 26.00 12.50
CA ALA A 110 -16.96 27.26 12.30
C ALA A 110 -18.02 27.13 11.20
N GLU A 111 -19.12 27.90 11.29
CA GLU A 111 -20.23 27.80 10.32
C GLU A 111 -19.77 28.04 8.88
N LYS A 112 -18.77 28.91 8.68
CA LYS A 112 -18.19 29.17 7.35
C LYS A 112 -17.54 27.94 6.72
N GLU A 113 -16.96 27.02 7.51
CA GLU A 113 -16.39 25.77 6.98
C GLU A 113 -17.50 24.80 6.55
N ILE A 114 -18.62 24.80 7.28
CA ILE A 114 -19.80 23.99 6.97
C ILE A 114 -20.49 24.54 5.70
N ALA A 115 -20.65 25.86 5.62
CA ALA A 115 -21.24 26.54 4.48
C ALA A 115 -20.43 26.29 3.20
N LEU A 116 -19.10 26.44 3.24
CA LEU A 116 -18.22 26.17 2.12
C LEU A 116 -18.43 24.76 1.55
N VAL A 117 -18.50 23.74 2.42
CA VAL A 117 -18.68 22.35 1.97
C VAL A 117 -20.02 22.17 1.27
N ASN A 118 -21.09 22.72 1.85
CA ASN A 118 -22.43 22.56 1.32
C ASN A 118 -22.68 23.37 0.05
N GLN A 119 -22.15 24.59 -0.03
CA GLN A 119 -22.38 25.50 -1.15
C GLN A 119 -21.50 25.17 -2.37
N HIS A 120 -20.27 24.71 -2.15
CA HIS A 120 -19.27 24.66 -3.23
C HIS A 120 -18.63 23.28 -3.44
N ILE A 121 -18.58 22.41 -2.42
CA ILE A 121 -17.80 21.16 -2.52
C ILE A 121 -18.70 19.97 -2.80
N ILE A 122 -19.69 19.68 -1.94
CA ILE A 122 -20.40 18.40 -1.99
C ILE A 122 -21.20 18.20 -3.28
N GLY A 123 -21.81 19.26 -3.82
CA GLY A 123 -22.56 19.19 -5.08
C GLY A 123 -21.68 18.80 -6.27
N GLU A 124 -20.51 19.42 -6.39
CA GLU A 124 -19.53 19.09 -7.43
C GLU A 124 -18.92 17.70 -7.20
N VAL A 125 -18.71 17.28 -5.95
CA VAL A 125 -18.29 15.91 -5.62
C VAL A 125 -19.33 14.88 -6.05
N ASP A 126 -20.62 15.11 -5.78
CA ASP A 126 -21.71 14.23 -6.21
C ASP A 126 -21.80 14.13 -7.72
N LYS A 127 -21.59 15.25 -8.42
CA LYS A 127 -21.63 15.33 -9.88
C LYS A 127 -20.45 14.65 -10.56
N LYS A 128 -19.22 14.95 -10.13
CA LYS A 128 -17.98 14.48 -10.77
C LYS A 128 -17.55 13.08 -10.32
N PHE A 129 -17.95 12.69 -9.10
CA PHE A 129 -17.59 11.40 -8.51
C PHE A 129 -18.84 10.64 -8.02
N PRO A 130 -19.77 10.31 -8.94
CA PRO A 130 -21.02 9.63 -8.59
C PRO A 130 -20.79 8.21 -8.06
N ASP A 131 -19.72 7.54 -8.52
CA ASP A 131 -19.41 6.14 -8.20
C ASP A 131 -18.62 5.95 -6.90
N ARG A 132 -18.37 7.03 -6.14
CA ARG A 132 -17.61 6.91 -4.90
C ARG A 132 -18.37 6.04 -3.89
N ARG A 133 -17.68 5.09 -3.27
CA ARG A 133 -18.30 4.08 -2.37
C ARG A 133 -19.05 4.66 -1.17
N ASN A 134 -18.54 5.71 -0.55
CA ASN A 134 -19.16 6.30 0.63
C ASN A 134 -19.78 7.65 0.28
N LYS A 135 -21.04 7.62 -0.18
CA LYS A 135 -21.78 8.82 -0.58
C LYS A 135 -22.20 9.70 0.60
N HIS A 136 -22.24 9.14 1.82
CA HIS A 136 -22.71 9.84 3.01
C HIS A 136 -21.58 10.49 3.81
N TYR A 137 -20.32 10.16 3.51
CA TYR A 137 -19.16 10.63 4.25
C TYR A 137 -18.17 11.34 3.35
N LEU A 138 -17.65 12.48 3.80
CA LEU A 138 -16.63 13.25 3.11
C LEU A 138 -15.47 13.54 4.06
N ARG A 139 -14.26 13.21 3.60
CA ARG A 139 -13.02 13.54 4.30
C ARG A 139 -12.19 14.48 3.44
N ILE A 140 -11.88 15.64 4.01
CA ILE A 140 -11.12 16.71 3.39
C ILE A 140 -9.74 16.79 4.05
N LEU A 141 -8.69 16.52 3.30
CA LEU A 141 -7.30 16.59 3.72
C LEU A 141 -6.76 17.99 3.38
N VAL A 142 -6.33 18.75 4.38
CA VAL A 142 -5.95 20.17 4.21
C VAL A 142 -4.42 20.33 4.21
N TYR A 143 -3.89 20.98 3.17
CA TYR A 143 -2.48 21.30 2.96
C TYR A 143 -2.31 22.81 2.85
N ALA A 144 -1.16 23.33 3.28
CA ALA A 144 -0.83 24.75 3.22
C ALA A 144 -0.21 25.11 1.87
N LYS A 145 -0.82 26.02 1.10
CA LYS A 145 -0.30 26.52 -0.18
C LYS A 145 1.08 27.14 0.01
N GLY A 146 2.04 26.77 -0.85
CA GLY A 146 3.41 27.27 -0.79
C GLY A 146 4.25 26.78 0.39
N GLN A 147 3.71 25.93 1.28
CA GLN A 147 4.44 25.35 2.40
C GLN A 147 4.35 23.82 2.37
N TYR A 148 5.45 23.17 2.72
CA TYR A 148 5.62 21.73 2.62
C TYR A 148 6.11 21.15 3.94
N TYR A 149 5.56 20.01 4.34
CA TYR A 149 5.87 19.35 5.60
C TYR A 149 6.28 17.90 5.40
N SER A 150 7.11 17.36 6.29
CA SER A 150 7.53 15.96 6.22
C SER A 150 6.34 14.99 6.34
N GLY A 151 6.38 13.87 5.61
CA GLY A 151 5.36 12.82 5.68
C GLY A 151 5.47 11.96 6.94
N THR A 152 6.63 12.00 7.61
CA THR A 152 6.89 11.24 8.85
C THR A 152 7.29 12.17 10.01
N PRO A 153 6.92 11.86 11.26
CA PRO A 153 7.54 12.45 12.43
C PRO A 153 8.98 11.91 12.53
N VAL A 154 9.97 12.78 12.33
CA VAL A 154 11.34 12.38 11.98
C VAL A 154 12.03 11.59 13.10
N ARG A 155 12.49 10.37 12.75
CA ARG A 155 13.73 9.73 13.21
C ARG A 155 14.28 8.89 12.05
N THR A 156 14.83 9.52 11.01
CA THR A 156 15.55 8.81 9.95
C THR A 156 16.80 9.60 9.53
N THR A 157 17.90 8.88 9.32
CA THR A 157 19.24 9.37 8.95
C THR A 157 19.47 9.41 7.43
N SER A 158 18.40 9.56 6.65
CA SER A 158 18.47 9.66 5.19
C SER A 158 18.60 11.12 4.78
N ASP A 159 19.41 11.40 3.75
CA ASP A 159 19.65 12.76 3.27
C ASP A 159 18.42 13.40 2.58
N ASN A 160 17.41 12.62 2.15
CA ASN A 160 16.18 13.18 1.57
C ASN A 160 14.95 12.22 1.53
N PRO A 161 14.50 11.64 2.66
CA PRO A 161 13.43 10.64 2.70
C PRO A 161 12.05 11.16 2.24
N ASP A 162 11.85 12.48 2.21
CA ASP A 162 10.58 13.11 1.83
C ASP A 162 10.53 13.50 0.33
N ARG A 163 11.57 13.21 -0.47
CA ARG A 163 11.53 13.43 -1.93
C ARG A 163 10.60 12.43 -2.64
N ASP A 164 10.53 11.20 -2.14
CA ASP A 164 9.82 10.09 -2.80
C ASP A 164 8.53 9.70 -2.05
N ALA A 165 8.36 10.16 -0.82
CA ALA A 165 7.17 9.89 -0.02
C ALA A 165 6.05 10.92 -0.28
N PRO A 166 4.77 10.51 -0.27
CA PRO A 166 3.65 11.44 -0.26
C PRO A 166 3.67 12.28 1.02
N GLU A 167 3.43 13.59 0.86
CA GLU A 167 3.29 14.50 2.00
C GLU A 167 2.04 14.16 2.82
N SER A 168 2.14 14.28 4.15
CA SER A 168 0.97 14.17 5.04
C SER A 168 0.28 15.54 5.23
N TRP A 169 -1.05 15.56 5.24
CA TRP A 169 -1.88 16.77 5.41
C TRP A 169 -1.64 17.47 6.75
N VAL A 170 -1.77 18.80 6.78
CA VAL A 170 -1.64 19.63 7.99
C VAL A 170 -2.78 19.35 8.96
N THR A 171 -4.01 19.35 8.47
CA THR A 171 -5.21 19.06 9.25
C THR A 171 -6.30 18.41 8.39
N VAL A 172 -7.36 17.90 9.02
CA VAL A 172 -8.42 17.15 8.33
C VAL A 172 -9.79 17.55 8.84
N LEU A 173 -10.73 17.71 7.92
CA LEU A 173 -12.14 17.88 8.22
C LEU A 173 -12.92 16.63 7.78
N ASN A 174 -13.85 16.21 8.63
CA ASN A 174 -14.71 15.06 8.37
C ASN A 174 -16.17 15.49 8.48
N PHE A 175 -16.95 15.18 7.44
CA PHE A 175 -18.36 15.50 7.33
C PHE A 175 -19.18 14.25 7.01
N GLU A 176 -20.42 14.26 7.43
CA GLU A 176 -21.40 13.19 7.22
C GLU A 176 -22.78 13.78 6.92
N ARG A 177 -23.58 13.09 6.11
CA ARG A 177 -24.98 13.45 5.81
C ARG A 177 -25.91 12.26 6.01
N GLN A 178 -27.14 12.53 6.43
CA GLN A 178 -28.16 11.53 6.75
C GLN A 178 -28.71 10.77 5.52
N GLY A 179 -28.48 11.30 4.32
CA GLY A 179 -28.97 10.73 3.06
C GLY A 179 -28.36 11.44 1.86
N GLU A 180 -28.47 10.86 0.67
CA GLU A 180 -28.02 11.52 -0.58
C GLU A 180 -28.87 12.78 -0.80
N GLY A 181 -28.23 13.92 -1.11
CA GLY A 181 -28.90 15.22 -1.23
C GLY A 181 -29.13 15.99 0.08
N ALA A 182 -28.94 15.36 1.25
CA ALA A 182 -28.98 16.07 2.53
C ALA A 182 -27.71 16.93 2.73
N PRO A 183 -27.80 18.06 3.47
CA PRO A 183 -26.63 18.87 3.78
C PRO A 183 -25.60 18.08 4.60
N MET A 184 -24.33 18.31 4.29
CA MET A 184 -23.19 17.79 5.03
C MET A 184 -23.09 18.50 6.38
N ARG A 185 -23.03 17.72 7.45
CA ARG A 185 -22.77 18.19 8.81
C ARG A 185 -21.43 17.65 9.32
N PRO A 186 -20.78 18.30 10.29
CA PRO A 186 -19.59 17.74 10.91
C PRO A 186 -19.85 16.31 11.42
N ALA A 187 -18.97 15.36 11.08
CA ALA A 187 -19.22 13.93 11.34
C ALA A 187 -19.34 13.57 12.84
N TYR A 188 -18.84 14.43 13.74
CA TYR A 188 -19.02 14.23 15.18
C TYR A 188 -20.47 14.43 15.63
N GLU A 189 -21.27 15.23 14.90
CA GLU A 189 -22.69 15.47 15.19
C GLU A 189 -23.54 14.23 14.92
N ALA A 190 -23.20 13.44 13.89
CA ALA A 190 -23.84 12.15 13.61
C ALA A 190 -23.68 11.14 14.77
N ARG A 191 -22.68 11.35 15.63
CA ARG A 191 -22.43 10.55 16.84
C ARG A 191 -23.00 11.21 18.12
N GLY A 192 -23.85 12.23 17.97
CA GLY A 192 -24.44 12.96 19.08
C GLY A 192 -23.49 13.91 19.82
N ASN A 193 -22.32 14.22 19.25
CA ASN A 193 -21.37 15.15 19.89
C ASN A 193 -21.59 16.58 19.40
N THR A 194 -21.29 17.55 20.26
CA THR A 194 -21.38 19.00 19.96
C THR A 194 -20.05 19.61 19.49
N GLY A 195 -19.00 18.79 19.40
CA GLY A 195 -17.66 19.21 19.01
C GLY A 195 -16.63 18.11 19.25
N LEU A 196 -15.35 18.48 19.19
CA LEU A 196 -14.20 17.61 19.34
C LEU A 196 -13.28 18.10 20.47
N PRO A 197 -12.55 17.21 21.16
CA PRO A 197 -11.58 17.63 22.19
C PRO A 197 -10.50 18.55 21.59
N GLN A 198 -10.13 19.60 22.33
CA GLN A 198 -9.15 20.60 21.88
C GLN A 198 -7.78 19.99 21.48
N SER A 199 -7.39 18.87 22.10
CA SER A 199 -6.11 18.18 21.84
C SER A 199 -6.05 17.40 20.52
N ARG A 200 -7.17 17.23 19.81
CA ARG A 200 -7.26 16.28 18.69
C ARG A 200 -6.98 16.85 17.29
N PHE A 201 -6.89 18.18 17.10
CA PHE A 201 -6.64 18.74 15.76
C PHE A 201 -5.81 20.04 15.77
N ALA A 202 -5.00 20.18 14.71
CA ALA A 202 -4.29 21.40 14.35
C ALA A 202 -5.23 22.36 13.60
N ARG A 203 -5.22 23.65 13.93
CA ARG A 203 -5.93 24.74 13.22
C ARG A 203 -5.26 25.11 11.91
N GLY A 204 -3.97 24.83 11.80
CA GLY A 204 -3.16 25.18 10.66
C GLY A 204 -1.70 24.90 10.94
N THR A 205 -0.84 25.66 10.27
CA THR A 205 0.61 25.46 10.26
C THR A 205 1.26 25.83 11.59
N GLN A 206 0.62 26.68 12.39
CA GLN A 206 1.08 27.05 13.72
C GLN A 206 0.98 25.91 14.76
N ASP A 207 0.11 24.93 14.52
CA ASP A 207 -0.15 23.84 15.46
C ASP A 207 0.62 22.53 15.06
N ILE A 208 1.40 22.56 13.97
CA ILE A 208 2.11 21.39 13.44
C ILE A 208 3.47 21.18 14.14
N LYS A 209 3.76 19.93 14.54
CA LYS A 209 5.07 19.55 15.13
C LYS A 209 6.02 18.86 14.13
N ARG A 210 5.61 18.76 12.87
CA ARG A 210 6.38 18.10 11.80
C ARG A 210 7.40 19.09 11.22
N ARG A 211 8.51 18.57 10.69
CA ARG A 211 9.55 19.37 10.06
C ARG A 211 8.98 20.04 8.81
N GLN A 212 9.11 21.36 8.71
CA GLN A 212 8.87 22.08 7.46
C GLN A 212 10.02 21.77 6.49
N LEU A 213 9.67 21.42 5.26
CA LEU A 213 10.60 21.11 4.19
C LEU A 213 11.02 22.41 3.47
N PRO A 214 12.22 22.46 2.86
CA PRO A 214 12.65 23.62 2.09
C PRO A 214 11.68 23.93 0.94
N ASP A 215 11.53 25.20 0.59
CA ASP A 215 10.64 25.63 -0.50
C ASP A 215 11.03 25.05 -1.88
N THR A 216 12.30 24.63 -2.02
CA THR A 216 12.82 23.94 -3.21
C THR A 216 12.32 22.50 -3.38
N ILE A 217 11.72 21.89 -2.35
CA ILE A 217 11.28 20.48 -2.39
C ILE A 217 10.22 20.23 -3.47
N ALA A 218 9.38 21.23 -3.76
CA ALA A 218 8.37 21.16 -4.81
C ALA A 218 9.02 20.96 -6.18
N GLY A 219 10.04 21.77 -6.49
CA GLY A 219 10.80 21.67 -7.72
C GLY A 219 11.52 20.32 -7.84
N LEU A 220 12.15 19.87 -6.75
CA LEU A 220 12.83 18.57 -6.70
C LEU A 220 11.87 17.40 -6.95
N ARG A 221 10.67 17.43 -6.37
CA ARG A 221 9.63 16.40 -6.58
C ARG A 221 9.10 16.40 -8.01
N LEU A 222 8.86 17.58 -8.58
CA LEU A 222 8.39 17.71 -9.96
C LEU A 222 9.44 17.24 -10.97
N GLN A 223 10.72 17.59 -10.74
CA GLN A 223 11.82 17.10 -11.55
C GLN A 223 11.92 15.58 -11.49
N HIS A 224 11.88 15.00 -10.28
CA HIS A 224 11.92 13.56 -10.10
C HIS A 224 10.70 12.84 -10.73
N ALA A 225 9.50 13.44 -10.66
CA ALA A 225 8.32 12.92 -11.35
C ALA A 225 8.48 12.95 -12.88
N ALA A 226 9.08 14.01 -13.43
CA ALA A 226 9.39 14.10 -14.86
C ALA A 226 10.46 13.07 -15.28
N GLU A 227 11.48 12.85 -14.46
CA GLU A 227 12.49 11.80 -14.66
C GLU A 227 11.86 10.40 -14.69
N ARG A 228 10.84 10.12 -13.84
CA ARG A 228 10.10 8.84 -13.87
C ARG A 228 9.22 8.65 -15.11
N VAL A 229 8.74 9.74 -15.72
CA VAL A 229 7.95 9.70 -16.96
C VAL A 229 8.84 9.59 -18.20
N GLN A 230 10.06 10.14 -18.14
CA GLN A 230 11.07 10.07 -19.21
C GLN A 230 11.99 8.85 -19.10
N ALA A 231 12.01 8.17 -17.95
CA ALA A 231 12.63 6.87 -17.84
C ALA A 231 12.01 5.95 -18.92
N PRO A 232 12.81 5.33 -19.80
CA PRO A 232 12.28 4.36 -20.75
C PRO A 232 11.48 3.34 -19.93
N ALA A 233 10.27 3.04 -20.40
CA ALA A 233 9.39 2.04 -19.79
C ALA A 233 10.25 0.87 -19.33
N ALA A 234 10.20 0.58 -18.02
CA ALA A 234 10.88 -0.54 -17.42
C ALA A 234 10.77 -1.72 -18.38
N ALA A 235 11.94 -2.19 -18.83
CA ALA A 235 12.10 -3.09 -19.97
C ALA A 235 10.88 -3.98 -20.14
N GLU A 236 10.12 -3.79 -21.22
CA GLU A 236 9.14 -4.78 -21.66
C GLU A 236 9.83 -6.13 -21.55
N THR A 237 9.40 -6.93 -20.59
CA THR A 237 9.97 -8.24 -20.33
C THR A 237 9.71 -9.01 -21.61
N LYS A 238 10.74 -9.20 -22.43
CA LYS A 238 10.61 -9.80 -23.76
C LYS A 238 9.92 -11.14 -23.58
N SER A 239 8.70 -11.24 -24.09
CA SER A 239 7.82 -12.37 -23.83
C SER A 239 8.54 -13.67 -24.14
N GLY A 240 8.55 -14.59 -23.18
CA GLY A 240 9.17 -15.92 -23.29
C GLY A 240 10.63 -16.04 -22.85
N GLN A 241 11.33 -14.95 -22.51
CA GLN A 241 12.71 -15.05 -22.00
C GLN A 241 12.79 -15.20 -20.48
N GLN A 242 11.82 -14.68 -19.75
CA GLN A 242 11.71 -14.76 -18.29
C GLN A 242 10.31 -15.22 -17.91
N VAL A 243 10.18 -15.75 -16.69
CA VAL A 243 8.87 -16.11 -16.15
C VAL A 243 8.12 -14.83 -15.81
N VAL A 244 6.91 -14.70 -16.33
CA VAL A 244 5.96 -13.63 -16.01
C VAL A 244 4.77 -14.26 -15.30
N LYS A 245 4.34 -13.66 -14.18
CA LYS A 245 3.16 -14.09 -13.43
C LYS A 245 2.13 -12.97 -13.42
N ASP A 246 0.87 -13.33 -13.58
CA ASP A 246 -0.23 -12.37 -13.58
C ASP A 246 -0.49 -11.78 -12.18
N GLN A 247 -1.31 -10.73 -12.13
CA GLN A 247 -1.68 -10.09 -10.88
C GLN A 247 -2.42 -11.05 -9.93
N GLU A 248 -3.18 -12.00 -10.48
CA GLU A 248 -3.93 -12.99 -9.71
C GLU A 248 -3.00 -13.89 -8.89
N PHE A 249 -1.92 -14.38 -9.51
CA PHE A 249 -0.87 -15.14 -8.84
C PHE A 249 -0.29 -14.36 -7.66
N TRP A 250 0.11 -13.10 -7.86
CA TRP A 250 0.69 -12.26 -6.81
C TRP A 250 -0.30 -11.95 -5.69
N ASP A 251 -1.57 -11.73 -6.04
CA ASP A 251 -2.63 -11.43 -5.09
C ASP A 251 -2.90 -12.59 -4.13
N ARG A 252 -2.91 -13.82 -4.63
CA ARG A 252 -3.12 -15.04 -3.82
C ARG A 252 -1.99 -15.26 -2.81
N LEU A 253 -0.78 -14.82 -3.12
CA LEU A 253 0.38 -14.96 -2.24
C LEU A 253 0.44 -13.91 -1.13
N GLN A 254 -0.33 -12.83 -1.28
CA GLN A 254 -0.43 -11.72 -0.32
C GLN A 254 0.92 -11.04 -0.03
N PHE A 255 1.80 -10.95 -1.03
CA PHE A 255 3.08 -10.24 -0.87
C PHE A 255 2.90 -8.74 -0.69
N SER A 256 3.74 -8.13 0.15
CA SER A 256 3.91 -6.68 0.19
C SER A 256 5.04 -6.25 -0.74
N GLY A 257 4.72 -5.97 -2.02
CA GLY A 257 5.55 -5.24 -2.99
C GLY A 257 6.91 -5.84 -3.38
N SER A 258 7.90 -5.83 -2.48
CA SER A 258 9.31 -6.00 -2.81
C SER A 258 9.69 -7.35 -3.44
N VAL A 259 8.92 -8.41 -3.20
CA VAL A 259 9.22 -9.74 -3.77
C VAL A 259 8.90 -9.76 -5.26
N ARG A 260 7.78 -9.14 -5.66
CA ARG A 260 7.38 -9.03 -7.05
C ARG A 260 8.37 -8.15 -7.81
N ASP A 261 8.71 -7.00 -7.25
CA ASP A 261 9.64 -6.05 -7.88
C ASP A 261 10.98 -6.76 -8.20
N VAL A 262 11.56 -7.46 -7.22
CA VAL A 262 12.79 -8.24 -7.43
C VAL A 262 12.59 -9.38 -8.43
N PHE A 263 11.45 -10.07 -8.42
CA PHE A 263 11.14 -11.11 -9.40
C PHE A 263 11.10 -10.57 -10.83
N GLU A 264 10.47 -9.41 -11.04
CA GLU A 264 10.31 -8.73 -12.32
C GLU A 264 11.57 -7.97 -12.76
N GLY A 265 12.58 -7.87 -11.88
CA GLY A 265 13.88 -7.29 -12.17
C GLY A 265 14.01 -5.82 -11.80
N ASP A 266 13.04 -5.26 -11.07
CA ASP A 266 13.13 -3.92 -10.47
C ASP A 266 13.89 -3.99 -9.14
N PHE A 267 15.12 -3.48 -9.16
CA PHE A 267 16.01 -3.44 -8.00
C PHE A 267 16.02 -2.08 -7.29
N SER A 268 15.10 -1.16 -7.60
CA SER A 268 15.01 0.15 -6.95
C SER A 268 14.88 0.07 -5.42
N SER A 269 14.32 -1.02 -4.90
CA SER A 269 14.16 -1.28 -3.47
C SER A 269 15.33 -2.03 -2.80
N ALA A 270 16.38 -2.40 -3.56
CA ALA A 270 17.39 -3.39 -3.16
C ALA A 270 18.39 -3.02 -2.04
N PRO A 271 18.53 -1.78 -1.54
CA PRO A 271 19.24 -1.58 -0.25
C PRO A 271 18.29 -1.56 0.96
N GLY A 272 16.97 -1.63 0.76
CA GLY A 272 15.98 -1.43 1.82
C GLY A 272 15.92 -2.56 2.85
N THR A 273 15.48 -2.25 4.08
CA THR A 273 15.26 -3.24 5.14
C THR A 273 14.30 -4.35 4.72
N LEU A 274 13.26 -4.02 3.94
CA LEU A 274 12.29 -5.01 3.45
C LEU A 274 12.93 -6.01 2.48
N PHE A 275 13.81 -5.55 1.60
CA PHE A 275 14.61 -6.42 0.73
C PHE A 275 15.43 -7.40 1.56
N LYS A 276 16.16 -6.92 2.57
CA LYS A 276 17.00 -7.76 3.46
C LYS A 276 16.19 -8.81 4.22
N ILE A 277 14.99 -8.45 4.68
CA ILE A 277 14.05 -9.37 5.33
C ILE A 277 13.64 -10.49 4.37
N TYR A 278 13.17 -10.15 3.17
CA TYR A 278 12.72 -11.17 2.21
C TYR A 278 13.89 -11.97 1.63
N PHE A 279 15.07 -11.37 1.43
CA PHE A 279 16.28 -12.08 1.05
C PHE A 279 16.62 -13.17 2.07
N SER A 280 16.60 -12.83 3.35
CA SER A 280 16.90 -13.77 4.45
C SER A 280 15.81 -14.83 4.55
N ALA A 281 14.53 -14.42 4.52
CA ALA A 281 13.39 -15.31 4.57
C ALA A 281 13.35 -16.30 3.39
N LEU A 282 13.83 -15.91 2.20
CA LEU A 282 13.95 -16.81 1.05
C LEU A 282 14.94 -17.95 1.31
N GLN A 283 16.03 -17.68 2.02
CA GLN A 283 16.99 -18.74 2.37
C GLN A 283 16.36 -19.74 3.36
N TRP A 284 15.58 -19.25 4.32
CA TRP A 284 14.82 -20.11 5.25
C TRP A 284 13.75 -20.92 4.52
N ALA A 285 12.89 -20.27 3.73
CA ALA A 285 11.83 -20.94 2.98
C ALA A 285 12.39 -22.01 2.02
N TYR A 286 13.50 -21.71 1.35
CA TYR A 286 14.18 -22.67 0.46
C TYR A 286 14.88 -23.78 1.24
N SER A 287 15.49 -23.50 2.39
CA SER A 287 16.01 -24.55 3.27
C SER A 287 14.91 -25.51 3.70
N ASP A 288 13.78 -24.99 4.15
CA ASP A 288 12.68 -25.81 4.68
C ASP A 288 11.99 -26.63 3.59
N SER A 289 11.77 -26.03 2.41
CA SER A 289 10.98 -26.65 1.33
C SER A 289 11.83 -27.40 0.32
N CYS A 290 13.11 -27.05 0.18
CA CYS A 290 13.97 -27.43 -0.94
C CYS A 290 15.33 -27.95 -0.49
N GLN A 291 15.45 -28.46 0.74
CA GLN A 291 16.71 -28.95 1.31
C GLN A 291 17.48 -29.90 0.36
N ARG A 292 16.76 -30.80 -0.33
CA ARG A 292 17.36 -31.76 -1.27
C ARG A 292 18.04 -31.14 -2.51
N TYR A 293 17.81 -29.85 -2.76
CA TYR A 293 18.34 -29.10 -3.90
C TYR A 293 19.43 -28.10 -3.48
N LEU A 294 19.78 -28.07 -2.20
CA LEU A 294 20.94 -27.31 -1.74
C LEU A 294 22.22 -28.06 -2.08
N PRO A 295 23.32 -27.35 -2.38
CA PRO A 295 24.61 -27.99 -2.60
C PRO A 295 25.12 -28.64 -1.31
N ASP A 296 25.95 -29.66 -1.44
CA ASP A 296 26.52 -30.41 -0.30
C ASP A 296 27.34 -29.53 0.65
N ASP A 297 27.89 -28.43 0.15
CA ASP A 297 28.65 -27.46 0.94
C ASP A 297 27.79 -26.37 1.59
N ALA A 298 26.46 -26.48 1.54
CA ALA A 298 25.56 -25.60 2.26
C ALA A 298 25.91 -25.56 3.77
N ARG A 299 25.85 -24.36 4.35
CA ARG A 299 26.23 -24.14 5.75
C ARG A 299 25.00 -23.88 6.60
N LYS A 300 24.94 -24.53 7.76
CA LYS A 300 23.92 -24.27 8.78
C LYS A 300 24.10 -22.86 9.34
N ARG A 301 23.02 -22.09 9.35
CA ARG A 301 22.88 -20.79 10.02
C ARG A 301 21.61 -20.81 10.84
N GLY A 302 21.61 -20.18 12.01
CA GLY A 302 20.48 -20.27 12.91
C GLY A 302 20.58 -19.33 14.07
N TYR A 303 19.56 -19.39 14.92
CA TYR A 303 19.52 -18.66 16.17
C TYR A 303 18.87 -19.54 17.24
N VAL A 304 19.23 -19.24 18.48
CA VAL A 304 18.55 -19.78 19.65
C VAL A 304 17.69 -18.66 20.22
N SER A 305 16.39 -18.91 20.38
CA SER A 305 15.45 -17.97 20.99
C SER A 305 14.97 -18.51 22.32
N GLN A 306 14.87 -17.63 23.32
CA GLN A 306 14.35 -17.96 24.64
C GLN A 306 13.48 -16.80 25.13
N ASN A 307 12.26 -17.09 25.58
CA ASN A 307 11.47 -16.08 26.26
C ASN A 307 11.95 -15.94 27.70
N VAL A 308 12.10 -14.70 28.15
CA VAL A 308 12.41 -14.36 29.54
C VAL A 308 11.28 -13.49 30.06
N TYR A 309 10.67 -13.92 31.15
CA TYR A 309 9.52 -13.27 31.76
C TYR A 309 9.97 -12.28 32.84
N ALA A 310 9.08 -11.37 33.23
CA ALA A 310 9.41 -10.28 34.17
C ALA A 310 9.76 -10.77 35.58
N ASP A 311 9.31 -11.97 35.95
CA ASP A 311 9.62 -12.68 37.20
C ASP A 311 10.94 -13.46 37.13
N GLY A 312 11.66 -13.39 36.00
CA GLY A 312 12.91 -14.12 35.78
C GLY A 312 12.71 -15.56 35.31
N TYR A 313 11.48 -16.04 35.15
CA TYR A 313 11.21 -17.34 34.54
C TYR A 313 11.69 -17.35 33.08
N ARG A 314 12.18 -18.50 32.62
CA ARG A 314 12.73 -18.68 31.27
C ARG A 314 12.15 -19.94 30.64
N ASP A 315 11.64 -19.81 29.42
CA ASP A 315 11.25 -20.98 28.65
C ASP A 315 12.47 -21.83 28.25
N ALA A 316 12.24 -23.07 27.84
CA ALA A 316 13.25 -23.85 27.17
C ALA A 316 13.73 -23.12 25.89
N PRO A 317 15.05 -23.03 25.65
CA PRO A 317 15.55 -22.41 24.43
C PRO A 317 15.09 -23.20 23.20
N VAL A 318 14.59 -22.48 22.20
CA VAL A 318 14.19 -23.03 20.91
C VAL A 318 15.27 -22.69 19.90
N GLU A 319 15.96 -23.72 19.40
CA GLU A 319 16.89 -23.61 18.27
C GLU A 319 16.11 -23.61 16.96
N ARG A 320 16.42 -22.67 16.08
CA ARG A 320 16.02 -22.72 14.67
C ARG A 320 17.23 -22.56 13.79
N SER A 321 17.26 -23.30 12.69
CA SER A 321 18.34 -23.22 11.71
C SER A 321 17.86 -23.48 10.28
N ALA A 322 18.54 -22.86 9.32
CA ALA A 322 18.44 -23.11 7.89
C ALA A 322 19.80 -23.53 7.32
N LEU A 323 19.77 -24.36 6.28
CA LEU A 323 20.90 -24.63 5.41
C LEU A 323 20.94 -23.59 4.30
N ILE A 324 22.06 -22.91 4.15
CA ILE A 324 22.21 -21.80 3.21
C ILE A 324 23.36 -22.11 2.26
N ALA A 325 23.08 -22.02 0.95
CA ALA A 325 24.09 -22.25 -0.07
C ALA A 325 25.19 -21.17 0.00
N PRO A 326 26.48 -21.53 -0.19
CA PRO A 326 27.60 -20.63 0.10
C PRO A 326 27.54 -19.27 -0.58
N ARG A 327 27.04 -19.20 -1.81
CA ARG A 327 26.93 -17.94 -2.56
C ARG A 327 26.06 -16.88 -1.88
N TYR A 328 25.12 -17.30 -1.02
CA TYR A 328 24.23 -16.39 -0.28
C TYR A 328 24.76 -16.03 1.11
N LEU A 329 25.73 -16.79 1.65
CA LEU A 329 26.16 -16.65 3.04
C LEU A 329 26.69 -15.26 3.37
N LYS A 330 27.54 -14.68 2.51
CA LYS A 330 28.12 -13.35 2.76
C LYS A 330 27.05 -12.27 2.93
N PHE A 331 25.95 -12.36 2.18
CA PHE A 331 24.85 -11.40 2.24
C PHE A 331 23.91 -11.71 3.40
N TYR A 332 23.61 -12.99 3.63
CA TYR A 332 22.80 -13.42 4.76
C TYR A 332 23.42 -12.97 6.09
N ASP A 333 24.71 -13.24 6.27
CA ASP A 333 25.46 -12.87 7.47
C ASP A 333 25.53 -11.33 7.60
N ALA A 334 25.74 -10.60 6.50
CA ALA A 334 25.73 -9.13 6.51
C ALA A 334 24.35 -8.51 6.80
N TYR A 335 23.25 -9.19 6.51
CA TYR A 335 21.90 -8.70 6.74
C TYR A 335 21.32 -9.12 8.11
N ALA A 336 21.99 -10.03 8.83
CA ALA A 336 21.47 -10.66 10.03
C ALA A 336 21.05 -9.67 11.12
N ASP A 337 21.87 -8.65 11.38
CA ASP A 337 21.59 -7.63 12.41
C ASP A 337 20.42 -6.73 12.01
N ASP A 338 20.40 -6.26 10.76
CA ASP A 338 19.32 -5.42 10.23
C ASP A 338 17.97 -6.14 10.31
N VAL A 339 17.95 -7.40 9.89
CA VAL A 339 16.74 -8.24 9.92
C VAL A 339 16.33 -8.52 11.36
N SER A 340 17.25 -8.91 12.24
CA SER A 340 16.96 -9.17 13.65
C SER A 340 16.40 -7.94 14.35
N ASN A 341 16.97 -6.76 14.09
CA ASN A 341 16.50 -5.48 14.59
C ASN A 341 15.09 -5.15 14.09
N ALA A 342 14.84 -5.31 12.78
CA ALA A 342 13.55 -5.05 12.18
C ALA A 342 12.46 -6.02 12.70
N MET A 343 12.79 -7.30 12.83
CA MET A 343 11.87 -8.32 13.35
C MET A 343 11.53 -8.09 14.82
N ARG A 344 12.50 -7.67 15.66
CA ARG A 344 12.23 -7.26 17.05
C ARG A 344 11.25 -6.08 17.12
N LYS A 345 11.48 -5.03 16.32
CA LYS A 345 10.57 -3.87 16.24
C LYS A 345 9.18 -4.26 15.74
N ARG A 346 9.10 -5.17 14.78
CA ARG A 346 7.82 -5.70 14.27
C ARG A 346 7.10 -6.49 15.35
N LYS A 347 7.79 -7.36 16.09
CA LYS A 347 7.23 -8.12 17.22
C LYS A 347 6.67 -7.19 18.30
N SER A 348 7.41 -6.16 18.71
CA SER A 348 6.93 -5.20 19.73
C SER A 348 5.70 -4.41 19.24
N SER A 349 5.68 -4.01 17.96
CA SER A 349 4.54 -3.32 17.34
C SER A 349 3.30 -4.22 17.31
N LEU A 350 3.46 -5.48 16.90
CA LEU A 350 2.38 -6.46 16.86
C LEU A 350 1.85 -6.78 18.26
N GLN A 351 2.72 -6.87 19.25
CA GLN A 351 2.30 -7.09 20.64
C GLN A 351 1.52 -5.89 21.19
N SER A 352 1.93 -4.66 20.84
CA SER A 352 1.15 -3.45 21.14
C SER A 352 -0.22 -3.44 20.44
N GLN A 353 -0.29 -3.89 19.19
CA GLN A 353 -1.55 -3.99 18.44
C GLN A 353 -2.48 -5.05 19.01
N ALA A 354 -1.94 -6.23 19.37
CA ALA A 354 -2.69 -7.29 20.02
C ALA A 354 -3.27 -6.82 21.36
N ASN A 355 -2.46 -6.15 22.20
CA ASN A 355 -2.92 -5.57 23.47
C ASN A 355 -4.01 -4.50 23.26
N THR A 356 -3.88 -3.68 22.21
CA THR A 356 -4.89 -2.67 21.87
C THR A 356 -6.19 -3.31 21.37
N SER A 357 -6.11 -4.40 20.61
CA SER A 357 -7.30 -5.12 20.11
C SER A 357 -8.02 -5.89 21.22
N LEU A 358 -7.27 -6.51 22.14
CA LEU A 358 -7.78 -7.12 23.38
C LEU A 358 -8.59 -6.13 24.20
N SER A 359 -8.07 -4.91 24.39
CA SER A 359 -8.78 -3.85 25.11
C SER A 359 -10.07 -3.37 24.43
N ARG A 360 -10.31 -3.77 23.18
CA ARG A 360 -11.48 -3.43 22.36
C ARG A 360 -12.39 -4.63 22.08
N GLY A 361 -12.17 -5.77 22.73
CA GLY A 361 -13.00 -6.97 22.57
C GLY A 361 -12.75 -7.76 21.27
N GLY A 362 -11.60 -7.58 20.62
CA GLY A 362 -11.23 -8.33 19.41
C GLY A 362 -10.71 -9.75 19.68
N SER A 363 -10.84 -10.64 18.69
CA SER A 363 -10.30 -12.00 18.75
C SER A 363 -8.78 -12.01 18.56
N VAL A 364 -8.02 -12.38 19.60
CA VAL A 364 -6.56 -12.55 19.56
C VAL A 364 -6.14 -13.64 18.58
N LEU A 365 -6.92 -14.72 18.50
CA LEU A 365 -6.66 -15.84 17.61
C LEU A 365 -6.69 -15.41 16.13
N GLY A 366 -7.65 -14.59 15.74
CA GLY A 366 -7.74 -14.08 14.36
C GLY A 366 -6.55 -13.20 13.97
N ILE A 367 -6.08 -12.35 14.89
CA ILE A 367 -4.91 -11.48 14.67
C ILE A 367 -3.62 -12.30 14.58
N MET A 368 -3.44 -13.28 15.47
CA MET A 368 -2.27 -14.16 15.45
C MET A 368 -2.23 -15.02 14.19
N GLN A 369 -3.38 -15.48 13.70
CA GLN A 369 -3.47 -16.26 12.47
C GLN A 369 -3.19 -15.42 11.22
N GLU A 370 -3.67 -14.17 11.17
CA GLU A 370 -3.38 -13.22 10.09
C GLU A 370 -1.91 -12.76 10.09
N ILE A 371 -1.30 -12.62 11.27
CA ILE A 371 0.14 -12.33 11.43
C ILE A 371 0.98 -13.51 10.94
N ALA A 372 0.66 -14.73 11.37
CA ALA A 372 1.39 -15.94 10.98
C ALA A 372 1.30 -16.19 9.47
N SER A 373 0.14 -15.96 8.85
CA SER A 373 -0.01 -16.10 7.40
C SER A 373 0.75 -15.06 6.59
N ASN A 374 1.03 -13.88 7.18
CA ASN A 374 1.75 -12.76 6.56
C ASN A 374 3.22 -12.66 6.97
N GLU A 375 3.75 -13.74 7.55
CA GLU A 375 5.16 -13.87 7.88
C GLU A 375 5.98 -14.11 6.59
N PRO A 376 7.11 -13.40 6.37
CA PRO A 376 7.86 -13.47 5.12
C PRO A 376 8.27 -14.89 4.70
N ILE A 377 8.64 -15.76 5.64
CA ILE A 377 9.01 -17.14 5.35
C ILE A 377 7.78 -17.90 4.80
N ALA A 378 6.65 -17.84 5.50
CA ALA A 378 5.41 -18.47 5.06
C ALA A 378 4.93 -17.99 3.68
N GLN A 379 5.09 -16.70 3.37
CA GLN A 379 4.76 -16.15 2.04
C GLN A 379 5.65 -16.75 0.95
N LEU A 380 6.95 -16.86 1.20
CA LEU A 380 7.89 -17.42 0.23
C LEU A 380 7.76 -18.95 0.08
N THR A 381 7.41 -19.67 1.15
CA THR A 381 7.04 -21.08 1.08
C THR A 381 5.81 -21.28 0.17
N ARG A 382 4.79 -20.43 0.29
CA ARG A 382 3.63 -20.46 -0.61
C ARG A 382 4.01 -20.14 -2.05
N PHE A 383 4.92 -19.21 -2.29
CA PHE A 383 5.43 -18.94 -3.63
C PHE A 383 6.13 -20.16 -4.23
N ILE A 384 7.00 -20.84 -3.49
CA ILE A 384 7.67 -22.06 -3.96
C ILE A 384 6.63 -23.12 -4.34
N ALA A 385 5.64 -23.34 -3.48
CA ALA A 385 4.57 -24.30 -3.75
C ALA A 385 3.71 -23.90 -4.97
N ALA A 386 3.27 -22.64 -5.05
CA ALA A 386 2.42 -22.13 -6.12
C ALA A 386 3.13 -22.05 -7.48
N SER A 387 4.46 -21.92 -7.48
CA SER A 387 5.27 -21.98 -8.70
C SER A 387 5.41 -23.40 -9.26
N GLY A 388 5.02 -24.44 -8.50
CA GLY A 388 5.15 -25.85 -8.91
C GLY A 388 6.34 -26.56 -8.24
N GLY A 389 7.00 -25.94 -7.27
CA GLY A 389 8.08 -26.53 -6.50
C GLY A 389 9.46 -25.92 -6.75
N CYS A 390 10.47 -26.56 -6.16
CA CYS A 390 11.82 -26.01 -5.96
C CYS A 390 12.71 -25.89 -7.21
N GLU A 391 12.44 -26.68 -8.24
CA GLU A 391 13.22 -26.73 -9.51
C GLU A 391 12.64 -25.83 -10.59
N THR A 392 11.56 -25.12 -10.28
CA THR A 392 10.86 -24.27 -11.24
C THR A 392 11.71 -23.07 -11.62
N THR A 393 11.59 -22.68 -12.88
CA THR A 393 12.22 -21.50 -13.46
C THR A 393 11.83 -20.24 -12.69
N ALA A 394 10.59 -20.16 -12.20
CA ALA A 394 10.12 -19.08 -11.35
C ALA A 394 10.90 -18.99 -10.02
N VAL A 395 11.13 -20.12 -9.35
CA VAL A 395 11.91 -20.15 -8.10
C VAL A 395 13.37 -19.84 -8.37
N PHE A 396 13.94 -20.33 -9.47
CA PHE A 396 15.28 -19.95 -9.90
C PHE A 396 15.39 -18.44 -10.14
N GLN A 397 14.49 -17.86 -10.94
CA GLN A 397 14.47 -16.44 -11.27
C GLN A 397 14.45 -15.57 -10.02
N LEU A 398 13.56 -15.87 -9.06
CA LEU A 398 13.48 -15.12 -7.81
C LEU A 398 14.80 -15.17 -7.03
N ARG A 399 15.34 -16.37 -6.84
CA ARG A 399 16.57 -16.60 -6.06
C ARG A 399 17.79 -15.96 -6.71
N GLU A 400 17.84 -15.96 -8.03
CA GLU A 400 18.95 -15.40 -8.81
C GLU A 400 18.85 -13.87 -8.87
N ASN A 401 17.66 -13.30 -9.05
CA ASN A 401 17.48 -11.85 -8.97
C ASN A 401 17.79 -11.29 -7.57
N TYR A 402 17.42 -11.99 -6.49
CA TYR A 402 17.85 -11.60 -5.14
C TYR A 402 19.37 -11.63 -4.97
N TYR A 403 20.05 -12.65 -5.51
CA TYR A 403 21.51 -12.73 -5.50
C TYR A 403 22.15 -11.58 -6.28
N ARG A 404 21.64 -11.30 -7.48
CA ARG A 404 22.12 -10.23 -8.37
C ARG A 404 21.94 -8.86 -7.74
N ALA A 405 20.74 -8.58 -7.23
CA ALA A 405 20.45 -7.34 -6.51
C ALA A 405 21.38 -7.15 -5.30
N ALA A 406 21.59 -8.18 -4.48
CA ALA A 406 22.51 -8.12 -3.34
C ALA A 406 23.97 -7.92 -3.77
N SER A 407 24.34 -8.42 -4.96
CA SER A 407 25.68 -8.33 -5.52
C SER A 407 25.94 -7.07 -6.36
N GLY A 408 24.94 -6.20 -6.53
CA GLY A 408 25.03 -5.04 -7.43
C GLY A 408 25.14 -5.41 -8.92
N MET A 409 24.66 -6.60 -9.30
CA MET A 409 24.63 -7.05 -10.69
C MET A 409 23.28 -6.68 -11.34
N PRO A 410 23.25 -6.50 -12.67
CA PRO A 410 22.00 -6.36 -13.42
C PRO A 410 21.06 -7.54 -13.18
N SER A 411 19.74 -7.28 -13.21
CA SER A 411 18.71 -8.32 -13.13
C SER A 411 18.84 -9.31 -14.28
N LEU A 412 18.23 -10.49 -14.17
CA LEU A 412 18.18 -11.46 -15.28
C LEU A 412 17.58 -10.84 -16.55
N GLN A 413 16.57 -9.98 -16.36
CA GLN A 413 15.90 -9.22 -17.41
C GLN A 413 16.86 -8.23 -18.08
N GLU A 414 17.54 -7.40 -17.29
CA GLU A 414 18.48 -6.38 -17.79
C GLU A 414 19.72 -7.01 -18.44
N ALA A 415 20.19 -8.14 -17.89
CA ALA A 415 21.30 -8.91 -18.44
C ALA A 415 20.93 -9.69 -19.72
N GLY A 416 19.66 -9.69 -20.13
CA GLY A 416 19.19 -10.43 -21.31
C GLY A 416 19.33 -11.95 -21.17
N ILE A 417 19.34 -12.48 -19.94
CA ILE A 417 19.51 -13.91 -19.70
C ILE A 417 18.17 -14.60 -19.92
N VAL A 418 18.18 -15.55 -20.86
CA VAL A 418 17.02 -16.36 -21.22
C VAL A 418 16.94 -17.58 -20.31
N LEU A 419 15.80 -17.75 -19.65
CA LEU A 419 15.54 -18.91 -18.81
C LEU A 419 14.80 -19.99 -19.61
N LYS A 420 15.32 -21.21 -19.56
CA LYS A 420 14.64 -22.37 -20.15
C LYS A 420 13.30 -22.58 -19.45
N ASN A 421 12.24 -22.94 -20.19
CA ASN A 421 10.87 -23.13 -19.71
C ASN A 421 10.16 -21.86 -19.20
N ALA A 422 10.76 -20.67 -19.37
CA ALA A 422 10.15 -19.40 -18.98
C ALA A 422 8.75 -19.20 -19.56
N ALA A 423 8.59 -19.43 -20.86
CA ALA A 423 7.31 -19.30 -21.55
C ALA A 423 6.25 -20.29 -21.02
N GLU A 424 6.65 -21.55 -20.79
CA GLU A 424 5.76 -22.60 -20.28
C GLU A 424 5.26 -22.28 -18.87
N GLU A 425 6.17 -21.82 -17.99
CA GLU A 425 5.84 -21.44 -16.62
C GLU A 425 5.14 -20.06 -16.53
N SER A 426 5.19 -19.24 -17.58
CA SER A 426 4.45 -17.98 -17.65
C SER A 426 2.98 -18.16 -18.03
N ASN A 427 2.60 -19.36 -18.52
CA ASN A 427 1.22 -19.64 -18.90
C ASN A 427 0.29 -19.49 -17.70
N LYS A 428 -0.92 -18.97 -17.97
CA LYS A 428 -1.91 -18.61 -16.96
C LYS A 428 -2.08 -19.74 -15.94
N PRO A 429 -2.09 -19.42 -14.63
CA PRO A 429 -2.42 -20.41 -13.62
C PRO A 429 -3.78 -21.05 -13.94
N PRO A 430 -4.00 -22.30 -13.50
CA PRO A 430 -5.31 -22.92 -13.64
C PRO A 430 -6.39 -22.03 -12.99
N PRO A 431 -7.62 -22.05 -13.51
CA PRO A 431 -8.73 -21.26 -12.97
C PRO A 431 -8.82 -21.41 -11.44
N SER A 432 -8.89 -20.30 -10.72
CA SER A 432 -9.00 -20.30 -9.26
C SER A 432 -10.37 -19.77 -8.82
N LEU A 433 -10.79 -20.14 -7.61
CA LEU A 433 -12.02 -19.60 -7.02
C LEU A 433 -11.87 -18.11 -6.72
N TYR A 434 -10.65 -17.65 -6.42
CA TYR A 434 -10.31 -16.26 -6.27
C TYR A 434 -10.55 -15.49 -7.57
N GLY A 435 -10.00 -15.96 -8.70
CA GLY A 435 -10.20 -15.36 -10.02
C GLY A 435 -11.68 -15.31 -10.37
N ALA A 436 -12.37 -16.45 -10.28
CA ALA A 436 -13.80 -16.53 -10.57
C ALA A 436 -14.66 -15.66 -9.63
N CYS A 437 -14.28 -15.54 -8.35
CA CYS A 437 -14.93 -14.65 -7.38
C CYS A 437 -14.71 -13.16 -7.68
N MET A 438 -13.51 -12.81 -8.16
CA MET A 438 -13.17 -11.46 -8.56
C MET A 438 -13.88 -11.05 -9.86
N ASP A 439 -14.06 -11.99 -10.79
CA ASP A 439 -14.74 -11.76 -12.07
C ASP A 439 -16.26 -11.67 -11.92
N ALA A 440 -16.86 -12.53 -11.10
CA ALA A 440 -18.32 -12.67 -10.99
C ALA A 440 -18.98 -11.78 -9.92
N SER A 441 -18.22 -11.18 -9.00
CA SER A 441 -18.79 -10.53 -7.82
C SER A 441 -18.30 -9.11 -7.56
N SER A 442 -19.20 -8.26 -7.08
CA SER A 442 -18.85 -6.98 -6.41
C SER A 442 -18.23 -7.18 -5.02
N ALA A 443 -17.98 -8.42 -4.61
CA ALA A 443 -17.37 -8.72 -3.33
C ALA A 443 -15.88 -8.35 -3.41
N GLY A 444 -15.06 -8.95 -2.57
CA GLY A 444 -13.77 -9.31 -3.12
C GLY A 444 -12.54 -8.85 -2.38
N LYS A 445 -11.41 -8.77 -3.09
CA LYS A 445 -10.07 -9.09 -2.61
C LYS A 445 -10.04 -9.79 -1.25
N ARG A 446 -10.17 -9.09 -0.13
CA ARG A 446 -10.26 -9.72 1.21
C ARG A 446 -11.29 -10.86 1.28
N PHE A 447 -12.51 -10.65 0.78
CA PHE A 447 -13.54 -11.70 0.76
C PHE A 447 -13.16 -12.85 -0.16
N CYS A 448 -12.72 -12.58 -1.40
CA CYS A 448 -12.37 -13.65 -2.34
C CYS A 448 -11.12 -14.43 -1.89
N LEU A 449 -10.16 -13.78 -1.25
CA LEU A 449 -8.99 -14.42 -0.64
C LEU A 449 -9.39 -15.28 0.55
N CYS A 450 -10.28 -14.77 1.41
CA CYS A 450 -10.86 -15.58 2.48
C CYS A 450 -11.59 -16.79 1.90
N PHE A 451 -12.40 -16.58 0.86
CA PHE A 451 -13.19 -17.63 0.22
C PHE A 451 -12.30 -18.72 -0.39
N GLU A 452 -11.25 -18.35 -1.13
CA GLU A 452 -10.22 -19.27 -1.64
C GLU A 452 -9.56 -20.05 -0.50
N LYS A 453 -9.17 -19.37 0.59
CA LYS A 453 -8.50 -19.99 1.74
C LYS A 453 -9.42 -20.97 2.49
N GLU A 454 -10.63 -20.56 2.81
CA GLU A 454 -11.61 -21.42 3.48
C GLU A 454 -11.97 -22.61 2.57
N ALA A 455 -12.10 -22.39 1.26
CA ALA A 455 -12.29 -23.45 0.28
C ALA A 455 -11.13 -24.45 0.23
N GLN A 456 -9.89 -24.05 0.50
CA GLN A 456 -8.77 -24.99 0.61
C GLN A 456 -8.92 -26.01 1.74
N SER A 457 -9.66 -25.67 2.79
CA SER A 457 -9.87 -26.56 3.94
C SER A 457 -11.07 -27.50 3.79
N VAL A 458 -11.98 -27.21 2.85
CA VAL A 458 -13.28 -27.92 2.72
C VAL A 458 -13.47 -28.56 1.35
N LEU A 459 -12.88 -28.01 0.28
CA LEU A 459 -13.05 -28.47 -1.09
C LEU A 459 -11.81 -29.21 -1.62
N THR A 460 -12.04 -30.29 -2.36
CA THR A 460 -10.99 -30.94 -3.15
C THR A 460 -10.58 -30.11 -4.36
N GLU A 461 -9.42 -30.38 -4.95
CA GLU A 461 -8.93 -29.59 -6.09
C GLU A 461 -9.80 -29.71 -7.35
N LYS A 462 -10.38 -30.90 -7.56
CA LYS A 462 -11.36 -31.13 -8.62
C LYS A 462 -12.64 -30.30 -8.41
N GLU A 463 -13.07 -30.17 -7.15
CA GLU A 463 -14.24 -29.36 -6.81
C GLU A 463 -13.94 -27.87 -6.99
N LYS A 464 -12.77 -27.39 -6.58
CA LYS A 464 -12.37 -25.98 -6.80
C LYS A 464 -12.37 -25.61 -8.28
N GLN A 465 -11.83 -26.47 -9.14
CA GLN A 465 -11.82 -26.25 -10.59
C GLN A 465 -13.24 -26.21 -11.17
N LEU A 466 -14.09 -27.16 -10.76
CA LEU A 466 -15.49 -27.19 -11.16
C LEU A 466 -16.22 -25.90 -10.75
N PHE A 467 -16.06 -25.47 -9.50
CA PHE A 467 -16.68 -24.25 -8.99
C PHE A 467 -16.11 -22.97 -9.59
N ALA A 468 -14.81 -22.94 -9.93
CA ALA A 468 -14.20 -21.80 -10.63
C ALA A 468 -14.79 -21.65 -12.03
N SER A 469 -15.06 -22.76 -12.73
CA SER A 469 -15.64 -22.73 -14.09
C SER A 469 -17.10 -22.30 -14.15
N ASP A 470 -17.86 -22.46 -13.05
CA ASP A 470 -19.30 -22.19 -13.00
C ASP A 470 -19.69 -21.28 -11.82
N PHE A 471 -18.81 -20.34 -11.48
CA PHE A 471 -18.91 -19.55 -10.26
C PHE A 471 -20.16 -18.66 -10.22
N GLU A 472 -20.60 -18.13 -11.35
CA GLU A 472 -21.75 -17.22 -11.44
C GLU A 472 -23.09 -17.92 -11.14
N GLU A 473 -23.31 -19.10 -11.73
CA GLU A 473 -24.51 -19.90 -11.51
C GLU A 473 -24.57 -20.34 -10.04
N TYR A 474 -23.42 -20.75 -9.50
CA TYR A 474 -23.23 -21.07 -8.10
C TYR A 474 -23.52 -19.87 -7.15
N TYR A 475 -22.98 -18.68 -7.43
CA TYR A 475 -23.18 -17.50 -6.58
C TYR A 475 -24.66 -17.05 -6.57
N LYS A 476 -25.37 -17.24 -7.69
CA LYS A 476 -26.83 -17.02 -7.80
C LYS A 476 -27.63 -18.03 -6.95
N VAL A 477 -27.21 -19.30 -6.88
CA VAL A 477 -27.85 -20.34 -6.05
C VAL A 477 -27.63 -20.07 -4.56
N VAL A 478 -26.40 -19.77 -4.12
CA VAL A 478 -26.08 -19.50 -2.71
C VAL A 478 -26.79 -18.25 -2.15
N ARG A 479 -27.06 -17.24 -2.98
CA ARG A 479 -27.90 -16.09 -2.58
C ARG A 479 -29.35 -16.48 -2.25
N LYS A 480 -29.87 -17.55 -2.84
CA LYS A 480 -31.26 -18.02 -2.67
C LYS A 480 -31.45 -19.05 -1.55
N ILE A 481 -30.37 -19.52 -0.91
CA ILE A 481 -30.45 -20.57 0.13
C ILE A 481 -30.82 -20.02 1.52
N ASN A 482 -30.65 -18.71 1.78
CA ASN A 482 -31.03 -18.08 3.05
C ASN A 482 -32.54 -18.17 3.38
N THR A 483 -33.36 -18.73 2.50
CA THR A 483 -34.82 -18.90 2.66
C THR A 483 -35.28 -20.37 2.71
N ARG A 484 -34.37 -21.34 2.80
CA ARG A 484 -34.71 -22.78 2.80
C ARG A 484 -34.28 -23.51 4.08
N PRO A 485 -34.99 -24.58 4.51
CA PRO A 485 -34.58 -25.42 5.63
C PRO A 485 -33.22 -26.09 5.37
N ARG A 486 -32.48 -26.34 6.45
CA ARG A 486 -31.07 -26.78 6.45
C ARG A 486 -30.91 -28.15 5.76
N PRO A 487 -30.22 -28.26 4.61
CA PRO A 487 -29.97 -29.54 3.96
C PRO A 487 -28.86 -30.34 4.68
N PRO A 488 -28.66 -31.63 4.34
CA PRO A 488 -27.64 -32.48 4.95
C PRO A 488 -26.21 -31.95 4.74
N ALA A 489 -25.28 -32.27 5.65
CA ALA A 489 -23.87 -31.84 5.58
C ALA A 489 -23.10 -32.32 4.33
N THR A 490 -23.65 -33.30 3.59
CA THR A 490 -23.14 -33.78 2.31
C THR A 490 -23.53 -32.90 1.12
N ASP A 491 -24.37 -31.88 1.34
CA ASP A 491 -24.75 -30.93 0.31
C ASP A 491 -23.61 -29.94 0.07
N ARG A 492 -23.04 -29.99 -1.15
CA ARG A 492 -21.94 -29.12 -1.58
C ARG A 492 -22.28 -27.63 -1.48
N ALA A 493 -23.56 -27.27 -1.61
CA ALA A 493 -23.99 -25.89 -1.42
C ALA A 493 -23.88 -25.41 0.04
N TRP A 494 -23.91 -26.34 1.01
CA TRP A 494 -23.85 -26.02 2.43
C TRP A 494 -22.41 -25.77 2.93
N ALA A 495 -21.44 -26.58 2.51
CA ALA A 495 -20.00 -26.33 2.74
C ALA A 495 -19.60 -24.91 2.31
N LEU A 496 -20.19 -24.47 1.21
CA LEU A 496 -19.99 -23.19 0.58
C LEU A 496 -20.71 -22.03 1.28
N VAL A 497 -21.88 -22.27 1.89
CA VAL A 497 -22.52 -21.34 2.84
C VAL A 497 -21.67 -21.19 4.10
N GLN A 498 -21.05 -22.26 4.60
CA GLN A 498 -20.13 -22.17 5.75
C GLN A 498 -18.91 -21.31 5.42
N ILE A 499 -18.26 -21.55 4.27
CA ILE A 499 -17.15 -20.73 3.77
C ILE A 499 -17.59 -19.26 3.61
N ARG A 500 -18.75 -19.00 2.99
CA ARG A 500 -19.29 -17.64 2.87
C ARG A 500 -19.57 -16.99 4.22
N SER A 501 -20.15 -17.73 5.17
CA SER A 501 -20.44 -17.24 6.52
C SER A 501 -19.17 -16.97 7.35
N ALA A 502 -18.08 -17.68 7.07
CA ALA A 502 -16.78 -17.44 7.71
C ALA A 502 -16.08 -16.18 7.15
N CYS A 503 -16.41 -15.79 5.91
CA CYS A 503 -15.76 -14.70 5.19
C CYS A 503 -16.54 -13.38 5.13
N ASN A 504 -17.83 -13.40 5.48
CA ASN A 504 -18.68 -12.22 5.70
C ASN A 504 -18.56 -11.74 7.15
#